data_AF-A0A530YY63-F1
#
_entry.id   AF-A0A530YY63-F1
#
_cell.length_a   1.000
_cell.length_b   1.000
_cell.length_c   1.000
_cell.angle_alpha   90.00
_cell.angle_beta   90.00
_cell.angle_gamma   90.00
#
_symmetry.space_group_name_H-M   'P 1'
#
loop_
_entity.id
_entity.type
_entity.pdbx_description
1 polymer ?
#
loop_
_entity_poly.entity_id
_entity_poly.type
_entity_poly.pdbx_seq_one_letter_code
_entity_poly.pdbx_strand_id
1 'polypeptide(L)'
;MSDVVSVRAATNNEVAFIAWDIDGMIDGCLGFEIVRIYPGTGEERCLASWVPFRGQRNKDWIPQDTGVWPVQKTFWRDLTVRRRRDSVEIRPDGELVAYRVRPVGDMRPGLDPVPVRPEKAYTGAARPLGYLGQGAVSPTIFLGSMFGKARLAFTNGVLSTQWLSRALEDAGIKVGQRDKIRAELQRPGSKIRAYLHGEVPDVLTSLMKRAKAEGGTVRLALYELGDDELCDAIIDAKDVVDVILSNSGRDEQTKAWDAGNAPFRKRLRDAGVVLTDRLFNNNHIGHNKFAVYRDAQGNPQAVMTGSTNWTSTGICGQSNNAFIRDDPAMAEVFDAYWERMKADVFPPPASDSAAGRVAQK
;
A
#
# COMPACT_ATOMS: atom_id res chain seq x y z
N MET A 1 24.43 -4.72 33.72
CA MET A 1 23.13 -5.41 33.59
C MET A 1 22.87 -5.53 32.11
N SER A 2 22.43 -6.69 31.62
CA SER A 2 22.12 -6.85 30.20
C SER A 2 21.03 -5.87 29.78
N ASP A 3 21.11 -5.33 28.57
CA ASP A 3 20.19 -4.32 28.05
C ASP A 3 20.02 -4.46 26.52
N VAL A 4 19.16 -3.63 25.95
CA VAL A 4 19.09 -3.42 24.50
C VAL A 4 20.25 -2.52 24.09
N VAL A 5 21.16 -3.05 23.26
CA VAL A 5 22.40 -2.35 22.88
C VAL A 5 22.34 -1.68 21.52
N SER A 6 21.40 -2.07 20.66
CA SER A 6 21.16 -1.36 19.41
C SER A 6 19.73 -1.53 18.92
N VAL A 7 19.20 -0.49 18.26
CA VAL A 7 17.91 -0.53 17.57
C VAL A 7 18.14 -0.11 16.13
N ARG A 8 17.56 -0.84 15.19
CA ARG A 8 17.55 -0.52 13.76
C ARG A 8 16.10 -0.44 13.29
N ALA A 9 15.83 0.50 12.41
CA ALA A 9 14.54 0.63 11.78
C ALA A 9 14.70 0.81 10.27
N ALA A 10 13.75 0.28 9.50
CA ALA A 10 13.65 0.45 8.06
C ALA A 10 12.18 0.65 7.70
N THR A 11 11.88 1.43 6.66
CA THR A 11 10.51 1.73 6.26
C THR A 11 10.35 1.60 4.75
N ASN A 12 9.15 1.18 4.34
CA ASN A 12 8.72 1.22 2.93
C ASN A 12 7.72 2.37 2.69
N ASN A 13 7.84 3.45 3.47
CA ASN A 13 6.88 4.53 3.63
C ASN A 13 5.64 4.15 4.44
N GLU A 14 5.02 2.99 4.19
CA GLU A 14 3.73 2.62 4.79
C GLU A 14 3.85 1.88 6.13
N VAL A 15 4.91 1.10 6.31
CA VAL A 15 5.22 0.29 7.51
C VAL A 15 6.67 0.49 7.88
N ALA A 16 6.95 0.69 9.17
CA ALA A 16 8.31 0.61 9.69
C ALA A 16 8.56 -0.75 10.34
N PHE A 17 9.63 -1.43 9.94
CA PHE A 17 10.15 -2.62 10.59
C PHE A 17 11.25 -2.19 11.56
N ILE A 18 11.14 -2.60 12.83
CA ILE A 18 12.08 -2.28 13.90
C ILE A 18 12.67 -3.59 14.41
N ALA A 19 13.98 -3.65 14.62
CA ALA A 19 14.68 -4.78 15.22
C ALA A 19 15.74 -4.29 16.19
N TRP A 20 16.05 -5.08 17.21
CA TRP A 20 17.03 -4.70 18.23
C TRP A 20 17.83 -5.88 18.76
N ASP A 21 19.05 -5.60 19.18
CA ASP A 21 19.97 -6.56 19.77
C ASP A 21 20.03 -6.38 21.29
N ILE A 22 20.18 -7.49 22.00
CA ILE A 22 20.44 -7.53 23.45
C ILE A 22 21.83 -8.13 23.70
N ASP A 23 22.56 -7.64 24.70
CA ASP A 23 23.92 -8.12 25.04
C ASP A 23 23.94 -9.30 26.03
N GLY A 24 22.76 -9.76 26.43
CA GLY A 24 22.60 -10.91 27.31
C GLY A 24 21.16 -11.12 27.73
N MET A 25 20.91 -12.17 28.53
CA MET A 25 19.61 -12.37 29.15
C MET A 25 19.32 -11.23 30.12
N ILE A 26 18.15 -10.60 29.98
CA ILE A 26 17.67 -9.52 30.85
C ILE A 26 16.78 -10.15 31.92
N ASP A 27 17.25 -10.19 33.16
CA ASP A 27 16.53 -10.84 34.26
C ASP A 27 15.17 -10.18 34.54
N GLY A 28 14.12 -11.00 34.66
CA GLY A 28 12.74 -10.55 34.87
C GLY A 28 12.10 -9.84 33.66
N CYS A 29 12.69 -9.89 32.47
CA CYS A 29 12.14 -9.24 31.28
C CYS A 29 10.83 -9.89 30.80
N LEU A 30 9.79 -9.09 30.68
CA LEU A 30 8.47 -9.48 30.18
C LEU A 30 8.25 -9.08 28.71
N GLY A 31 9.18 -8.32 28.14
CA GLY A 31 9.15 -7.80 26.79
C GLY A 31 9.73 -6.40 26.72
N PHE A 32 9.41 -5.70 25.62
CA PHE A 32 9.94 -4.38 25.33
C PHE A 32 8.83 -3.35 25.08
N GLU A 33 8.96 -2.19 25.71
CA GLU A 33 8.24 -0.98 25.33
C GLU A 33 8.91 -0.39 24.08
N ILE A 34 8.11 -0.02 23.09
CA ILE A 34 8.56 0.62 21.86
C ILE A 34 7.87 1.97 21.75
N VAL A 35 8.68 3.02 21.68
CA VAL A 35 8.22 4.41 21.53
C VAL A 35 8.74 4.96 20.22
N ARG A 36 7.83 5.40 19.35
CA ARG A 36 8.17 6.20 18.17
C ARG A 36 8.41 7.64 18.60
N ILE A 37 9.52 8.20 18.18
CA ILE A 37 9.95 9.56 18.45
C ILE A 37 9.86 10.35 17.15
N TYR A 38 9.33 11.56 17.22
CA TYR A 38 9.31 12.56 16.16
C TYR A 38 10.36 13.64 16.45
N PRO A 39 11.60 13.54 15.92
CA PRO A 39 12.68 14.44 16.30
C PRO A 39 12.37 15.92 16.00
N GLY A 40 11.58 16.19 14.96
CA GLY A 40 11.21 17.55 14.58
C GLY A 40 10.27 18.26 15.57
N THR A 41 9.45 17.51 16.32
CA THR A 41 8.46 18.07 17.27
C THR A 41 8.75 17.71 18.72
N GLY A 42 9.57 16.70 18.97
CA GLY A 42 9.74 16.07 20.28
C GLY A 42 8.55 15.19 20.69
N GLU A 43 7.52 15.00 19.84
CA GLU A 43 6.41 14.10 20.16
C GLU A 43 6.94 12.67 20.32
N GLU A 44 6.53 12.02 21.41
CA GLU A 44 6.75 10.61 21.65
C GLU A 44 5.43 9.85 21.68
N ARG A 45 5.37 8.73 20.96
CA ARG A 45 4.18 7.89 20.88
C ARG A 45 4.54 6.43 21.11
N CYS A 46 4.05 5.88 22.21
CA CYS A 46 4.16 4.45 22.47
C CYS A 46 3.32 3.67 21.45
N LEU A 47 3.91 2.61 20.91
CA LEU A 47 3.26 1.83 19.86
C LEU A 47 2.08 1.03 20.42
N ALA A 48 1.03 0.91 19.61
CA ALA A 48 -0.17 0.20 19.99
C ALA A 48 0.08 -1.31 20.10
N SER A 49 -0.56 -1.94 21.09
CA SER A 49 -0.54 -3.39 21.31
C SER A 49 -1.96 -3.89 21.61
N TRP A 50 -2.26 -5.12 21.19
CA TRP A 50 -3.60 -5.73 21.33
C TRP A 50 -3.60 -7.03 22.11
N VAL A 51 -2.43 -7.64 22.32
CA VAL A 51 -2.31 -8.98 22.89
C VAL A 51 -2.10 -8.86 24.40
N PRO A 52 -3.11 -9.21 25.21
CA PRO A 52 -3.02 -9.02 26.65
C PRO A 52 -2.11 -10.05 27.32
N PHE A 53 -1.69 -9.75 28.56
CA PHE A 53 -1.06 -10.75 29.41
C PHE A 53 -2.04 -11.89 29.74
N ARG A 54 -1.50 -13.05 30.14
CA ARG A 54 -2.30 -14.15 30.69
C ARG A 54 -3.14 -13.64 31.86
N GLY A 55 -4.44 -13.95 31.85
CA GLY A 55 -5.40 -13.51 32.88
C GLY A 55 -6.11 -12.19 32.57
N GLN A 56 -5.73 -11.51 31.50
CA GLN A 56 -6.43 -10.33 30.97
C GLN A 56 -7.19 -10.69 29.68
N ARG A 57 -8.24 -9.93 29.34
CA ARG A 57 -9.03 -10.15 28.12
C ARG A 57 -9.37 -8.83 27.41
N ASN A 58 -8.95 -8.74 26.16
CA ASN A 58 -9.28 -7.64 25.24
C ASN A 58 -10.42 -8.06 24.29
N LYS A 59 -11.66 -8.14 24.82
CA LYS A 59 -12.81 -8.65 24.05
C LYS A 59 -13.11 -7.78 22.83
N ASP A 60 -12.98 -6.47 22.99
CA ASP A 60 -13.37 -5.49 21.99
C ASP A 60 -12.19 -5.05 21.10
N TRP A 61 -11.03 -5.72 21.20
CA TRP A 61 -9.84 -5.40 20.40
C TRP A 61 -9.48 -3.91 20.39
N ILE A 62 -9.69 -3.24 21.52
CA ILE A 62 -9.29 -1.85 21.70
C ILE A 62 -7.78 -1.87 22.01
N PRO A 63 -6.96 -1.11 21.26
CA PRO A 63 -5.53 -1.07 21.54
C PRO A 63 -5.26 -0.56 22.96
N GLN A 64 -4.24 -1.13 23.57
CA GLN A 64 -3.45 -0.44 24.59
C GLN A 64 -2.12 -0.05 23.93
N ASP A 65 -1.05 0.15 24.69
CA ASP A 65 0.29 0.37 24.14
C ASP A 65 1.28 -0.70 24.63
N THR A 66 2.49 -0.67 24.08
CA THR A 66 3.57 -1.57 24.50
C THR A 66 4.10 -1.30 25.91
N GLY A 67 3.67 -0.21 26.56
CA GLY A 67 3.89 0.05 27.98
C GLY A 67 2.90 -0.68 28.89
N VAL A 68 1.75 -1.13 28.35
CA VAL A 68 0.79 -2.01 29.04
C VAL A 68 1.01 -3.47 28.65
N TRP A 69 1.20 -3.74 27.35
CA TRP A 69 1.39 -5.07 26.78
C TRP A 69 2.66 -5.11 25.90
N PRO A 70 3.83 -5.32 26.52
CA PRO A 70 5.12 -5.22 25.86
C PRO A 70 5.34 -6.31 24.80
N VAL A 71 6.16 -6.00 23.81
CA VAL A 71 6.47 -6.92 22.71
C VAL A 71 7.44 -7.99 23.20
N GLN A 72 7.08 -9.27 23.04
CA GLN A 72 7.88 -10.43 23.48
C GLN A 72 8.75 -11.02 22.36
N LYS A 73 9.31 -10.15 21.52
CA LYS A 73 10.21 -10.48 20.40
C LYS A 73 11.31 -9.43 20.36
N THR A 74 12.34 -9.65 19.56
CA THR A 74 13.41 -8.67 19.29
C THR A 74 13.18 -7.90 17.97
N PHE A 75 11.95 -7.93 17.46
CA PHE A 75 11.54 -7.17 16.29
C PHE A 75 10.03 -6.86 16.32
N TRP A 76 9.63 -5.81 15.60
CA TRP A 76 8.25 -5.36 15.50
C TRP A 76 7.97 -4.69 14.15
N ARG A 77 6.69 -4.61 13.77
CA ARG A 77 6.22 -3.86 12.62
C ARG A 77 5.27 -2.77 13.11
N ASP A 78 5.69 -1.52 13.00
CA ASP A 78 4.83 -0.37 13.21
C ASP A 78 3.93 -0.19 11.97
N LEU A 79 2.77 -0.85 12.04
CA LEU A 79 1.69 -0.76 11.06
C LEU A 79 0.87 0.53 11.21
N THR A 80 1.32 1.45 12.08
CA THR A 80 0.66 2.70 12.40
C THR A 80 1.50 3.91 12.01
N VAL A 81 2.63 3.69 11.32
CA VAL A 81 3.62 4.73 11.09
C VAL A 81 3.04 5.89 10.27
N ARG A 82 2.46 5.57 9.10
CA ARG A 82 1.64 6.51 8.31
C ARG A 82 0.18 6.43 8.70
N ARG A 83 -0.40 5.24 8.68
CA ARG A 83 -1.84 5.05 8.84
C ARG A 83 -2.28 5.01 10.28
N ARG A 84 -3.38 5.68 10.57
CA ARG A 84 -4.03 5.56 11.87
C ARG A 84 -4.83 4.26 11.94
N ARG A 85 -4.83 3.60 13.10
CA ARG A 85 -5.65 2.40 13.38
C ARG A 85 -6.90 2.73 14.19
N ASP A 86 -7.07 4.00 14.52
CA ASP A 86 -8.17 4.61 15.26
C ASP A 86 -8.98 5.59 14.40
N SER A 87 -8.53 5.91 13.18
CA SER A 87 -9.25 6.78 12.24
C SER A 87 -8.89 6.43 10.79
N VAL A 88 -9.63 7.01 9.84
CA VAL A 88 -9.37 6.93 8.38
C VAL A 88 -8.32 7.94 7.90
N GLU A 89 -7.64 8.61 8.82
CA GLU A 89 -6.59 9.57 8.48
C GLU A 89 -5.26 8.88 8.18
N ILE A 90 -4.50 9.50 7.28
CA ILE A 90 -3.13 9.11 6.93
C ILE A 90 -2.24 10.27 7.35
N ARG A 91 -1.18 9.98 8.12
CA ARG A 91 -0.14 10.97 8.41
C ARG A 91 0.58 11.37 7.13
N PRO A 92 1.08 12.61 7.04
CA PRO A 92 1.78 13.08 5.85
C PRO A 92 3.04 12.23 5.57
N ASP A 93 3.50 12.28 4.33
CA ASP A 93 4.86 11.86 3.99
C ASP A 93 5.86 12.94 4.42
N GLY A 94 7.15 12.65 4.31
CA GLY A 94 8.22 13.61 4.58
C GLY A 94 8.61 13.74 6.05
N GLU A 95 8.06 12.93 6.95
CA GLU A 95 8.39 12.98 8.38
C GLU A 95 9.65 12.17 8.70
N LEU A 96 10.47 12.70 9.61
CA LEU A 96 11.56 11.96 10.23
C LEU A 96 11.06 11.29 11.51
N VAL A 97 11.38 10.01 11.69
CA VAL A 97 11.05 9.27 12.92
C VAL A 97 12.22 8.45 13.43
N ALA A 98 12.28 8.20 14.72
CA ALA A 98 13.19 7.24 15.35
C ALA A 98 12.40 6.35 16.31
N TYR A 99 13.00 5.23 16.74
CA TYR A 99 12.36 4.31 17.68
C TYR A 99 13.25 4.09 18.90
N ARG A 100 12.69 4.30 20.08
CA ARG A 100 13.30 3.89 21.35
C ARG A 100 12.71 2.56 21.79
N VAL A 101 13.56 1.62 22.17
CA VAL A 101 13.15 0.32 22.69
C VAL A 101 13.77 0.13 24.07
N ARG A 102 12.94 -0.14 25.08
CA ARG A 102 13.40 -0.37 26.46
C ARG A 102 12.87 -1.70 27.00
N PRO A 103 13.69 -2.50 27.70
CA PRO A 103 13.21 -3.71 28.34
C PRO A 103 12.37 -3.38 29.57
N VAL A 104 11.27 -4.10 29.76
CA VAL A 104 10.34 -3.88 30.88
C VAL A 104 10.06 -5.18 31.62
N GLY A 105 9.82 -5.06 32.92
CA GLY A 105 9.47 -6.17 33.81
C GLY A 105 8.45 -5.76 34.85
N ASP A 106 8.16 -6.65 35.80
CA ASP A 106 7.29 -6.33 36.93
C ASP A 106 7.85 -5.14 37.72
N MET A 107 6.97 -4.22 38.09
CA MET A 107 7.33 -3.08 38.92
C MET A 107 7.87 -3.56 40.27
N ARG A 108 9.02 -3.03 40.67
CA ARG A 108 9.72 -3.34 41.93
C ARG A 108 10.31 -2.05 42.51
N PRO A 109 10.56 -1.98 43.83
CA PRO A 109 11.25 -0.84 44.43
C PRO A 109 12.57 -0.54 43.71
N GLY A 110 12.80 0.74 43.39
CA GLY A 110 14.00 1.19 42.69
C GLY A 110 13.94 1.17 41.15
N LEU A 111 12.84 0.70 40.55
CA LEU A 111 12.61 0.84 39.11
C LEU A 111 11.81 2.09 38.79
N ASP A 112 12.14 2.74 37.67
CA ASP A 112 11.29 3.79 37.09
C ASP A 112 10.01 3.15 36.53
N PRO A 113 8.82 3.69 36.84
CA PRO A 113 7.57 3.16 36.32
C PRO A 113 7.45 3.40 34.81
N VAL A 114 6.93 2.40 34.10
CA VAL A 114 6.53 2.56 32.70
C VAL A 114 5.21 3.34 32.66
N PRO A 115 5.13 4.47 31.93
CA PRO A 115 3.90 5.26 31.87
C PRO A 115 2.76 4.47 31.22
N VAL A 116 1.62 4.39 31.91
CA VAL A 116 0.36 3.93 31.32
C VAL A 116 -0.32 5.11 30.65
N ARG A 117 -0.31 5.14 29.32
CA ARG A 117 -0.84 6.24 28.52
C ARG A 117 -2.31 6.06 28.12
N PRO A 118 -2.77 4.89 27.64
CA PRO A 118 -4.17 4.70 27.29
C PRO A 118 -5.05 4.44 28.51
N GLU A 119 -6.32 4.80 28.42
CA GLU A 119 -7.34 4.32 29.36
C GLU A 119 -7.49 2.80 29.24
N LYS A 120 -7.71 2.14 30.39
CA LYS A 120 -7.83 0.69 30.47
C LYS A 120 -9.10 0.21 29.77
N ALA A 121 -8.92 -0.52 28.67
CA ALA A 121 -10.02 -1.06 27.86
C ALA A 121 -10.12 -2.60 27.86
N TYR A 122 -9.65 -3.26 28.93
CA TYR A 122 -9.62 -4.72 29.06
C TYR A 122 -10.06 -5.18 30.45
N THR A 123 -10.52 -6.43 30.57
CA THR A 123 -10.83 -7.05 31.87
C THR A 123 -9.63 -7.81 32.43
N GLY A 124 -9.58 -7.97 33.76
CA GLY A 124 -8.44 -8.54 34.49
C GLY A 124 -7.64 -7.47 35.26
N ALA A 125 -6.76 -7.90 36.17
CA ALA A 125 -5.95 -6.98 36.97
C ALA A 125 -4.92 -6.26 36.08
N ALA A 126 -4.70 -4.96 36.34
CA ALA A 126 -3.60 -4.23 35.71
C ALA A 126 -2.27 -4.75 36.27
N ARG A 127 -1.23 -4.80 35.43
CA ARG A 127 0.11 -5.25 35.80
C ARG A 127 1.07 -4.07 35.73
N PRO A 128 1.41 -3.42 36.85
CA PRO A 128 2.36 -2.32 36.86
C PRO A 128 3.74 -2.79 36.36
N LEU A 129 4.34 -2.04 35.44
CA LEU A 129 5.64 -2.35 34.85
C LEU A 129 6.70 -1.32 35.26
N GLY A 130 7.94 -1.77 35.36
CA GLY A 130 9.12 -0.91 35.56
C GLY A 130 10.17 -1.16 34.48
N TYR A 131 10.97 -0.14 34.17
CA TYR A 131 12.08 -0.26 33.23
C TYR A 131 13.23 -1.07 33.83
N LEU A 132 13.70 -2.09 33.09
CA LEU A 132 14.83 -2.93 33.49
C LEU A 132 16.17 -2.44 32.94
N GLY A 133 16.14 -1.45 32.05
CA GLY A 133 17.29 -0.94 31.34
C GLY A 133 17.03 0.44 30.73
N GLN A 134 18.10 1.07 30.25
CA GLN A 134 18.03 2.32 29.52
C GLN A 134 17.53 2.09 28.09
N GLY A 135 17.83 0.92 27.53
CA GLY A 135 17.54 0.57 26.16
C GLY A 135 18.34 1.39 25.16
N ALA A 136 17.90 1.39 23.90
CA ALA A 136 18.56 2.12 22.82
C ALA A 136 17.56 2.81 21.90
N VAL A 137 18.08 3.75 21.10
CA VAL A 137 17.32 4.53 20.11
C VAL A 137 17.89 4.24 18.73
N SER A 138 17.01 4.03 17.75
CA SER A 138 17.44 3.86 16.36
C SER A 138 17.99 5.15 15.78
N PRO A 139 18.86 5.09 14.76
CA PRO A 139 19.02 6.20 13.84
C PRO A 139 17.66 6.66 13.30
N THR A 140 17.58 7.93 12.92
CA THR A 140 16.39 8.48 12.30
C THR A 140 16.17 7.86 10.92
N ILE A 141 14.92 7.51 10.61
CA ILE A 141 14.48 7.10 9.29
C ILE A 141 13.52 8.15 8.71
N PHE A 142 13.56 8.31 7.39
CA PHE A 142 12.68 9.21 6.65
C PHE A 142 11.46 8.46 6.12
N LEU A 143 10.27 8.93 6.44
CA LEU A 143 9.00 8.41 5.93
C LEU A 143 8.69 9.06 4.59
N GLY A 144 9.33 8.57 3.54
CA GLY A 144 9.11 9.04 2.18
C GLY A 144 8.85 7.91 1.20
N SER A 145 8.19 8.23 0.10
CA SER A 145 8.01 7.31 -1.03
C SER A 145 9.27 7.22 -1.91
N MET A 146 10.24 8.11 -1.74
CA MET A 146 11.47 8.20 -2.56
C MET A 146 12.66 7.48 -1.91
N PHE A 147 13.24 6.55 -2.65
CA PHE A 147 14.41 5.75 -2.28
C PHE A 147 15.47 5.85 -3.39
N GLY A 148 16.24 6.94 -3.36
CA GLY A 148 17.13 7.31 -4.45
C GLY A 148 16.32 7.65 -5.71
N LYS A 149 16.57 6.93 -6.82
CA LYS A 149 15.85 7.10 -8.09
C LYS A 149 14.56 6.28 -8.19
N ALA A 150 14.14 5.63 -7.10
CA ALA A 150 12.94 4.81 -7.06
C ALA A 150 11.85 5.49 -6.22
N ARG A 151 10.62 5.50 -6.72
CA ARG A 151 9.42 5.88 -5.96
C ARG A 151 8.55 4.65 -5.73
N LEU A 152 8.07 4.44 -4.51
CA LEU A 152 7.28 3.28 -4.10
C LEU A 152 6.02 3.70 -3.35
N ALA A 153 4.91 3.06 -3.65
CA ALA A 153 3.66 3.15 -2.89
C ALA A 153 3.03 1.76 -2.73
N PHE A 154 2.29 1.57 -1.65
CA PHE A 154 1.61 0.31 -1.35
C PHE A 154 0.15 0.58 -1.01
N THR A 155 -0.73 -0.31 -1.46
CA THR A 155 -2.13 -0.32 -1.01
C THR A 155 -2.22 -0.99 0.36
N ASN A 156 -3.33 -0.77 1.05
CA ASN A 156 -3.62 -1.37 2.35
C ASN A 156 -4.86 -2.29 2.30
N GLY A 157 -5.09 -2.93 1.14
CA GLY A 157 -6.31 -3.64 0.80
C GLY A 157 -6.52 -4.99 1.50
N VAL A 158 -6.13 -5.13 2.77
CA VAL A 158 -6.58 -6.27 3.58
C VAL A 158 -7.98 -5.96 4.10
N LEU A 159 -8.98 -6.28 3.27
CA LEU A 159 -10.40 -5.99 3.51
C LEU A 159 -10.97 -6.67 4.78
N SER A 160 -10.24 -7.62 5.38
CA SER A 160 -10.65 -8.41 6.55
C SER A 160 -10.16 -7.86 7.89
N THR A 161 -9.60 -6.65 7.94
CA THR A 161 -9.15 -6.06 9.21
C THR A 161 -10.33 -5.58 10.04
N GLN A 162 -10.31 -5.85 11.35
CA GLN A 162 -11.35 -5.41 12.30
C GLN A 162 -11.59 -3.90 12.25
N TRP A 163 -10.53 -3.13 11.97
CA TRP A 163 -10.61 -1.68 11.77
C TRP A 163 -11.45 -1.31 10.55
N LEU A 164 -11.26 -1.96 9.39
CA LEU A 164 -12.02 -1.63 8.20
C LEU A 164 -13.50 -1.98 8.39
N SER A 165 -13.80 -3.08 9.07
CA SER A 165 -15.19 -3.42 9.44
C SER A 165 -15.86 -2.29 10.22
N ARG A 166 -15.16 -1.69 11.19
CA ARG A 166 -15.68 -0.54 11.96
C ARG A 166 -15.84 0.70 11.08
N ALA A 167 -14.84 1.03 10.27
CA ALA A 167 -14.91 2.18 9.37
C ALA A 167 -16.07 2.06 8.37
N LEU A 168 -16.36 0.85 7.89
CA LEU A 168 -17.52 0.56 7.06
C LEU A 168 -18.83 0.68 7.84
N GLU A 169 -18.90 0.15 9.06
CA GLU A 169 -20.07 0.28 9.94
C GLU A 169 -20.41 1.74 10.25
N ASP A 170 -19.40 2.56 10.57
CA ASP A 170 -19.54 4.01 10.79
C ASP A 170 -20.04 4.74 9.54
N ALA A 171 -19.71 4.22 8.34
CA ALA A 171 -20.24 4.69 7.06
C ALA A 171 -21.62 4.09 6.70
N GLY A 172 -22.24 3.31 7.59
CA GLY A 172 -23.54 2.67 7.38
C GLY A 172 -23.50 1.45 6.45
N ILE A 173 -22.32 0.86 6.24
CA ILE A 173 -22.08 -0.29 5.37
C ILE A 173 -21.79 -1.51 6.25
N LYS A 174 -22.66 -2.52 6.22
CA LYS A 174 -22.43 -3.77 6.94
C LYS A 174 -21.46 -4.65 6.18
N VAL A 175 -20.58 -5.34 6.91
CA VAL A 175 -19.71 -6.39 6.34
C VAL A 175 -20.58 -7.41 5.61
N GLY A 176 -20.21 -7.74 4.37
CA GLY A 176 -20.97 -8.63 3.49
C GLY A 176 -21.88 -7.93 2.48
N GLN A 177 -22.15 -6.61 2.62
CA GLN A 177 -22.88 -5.83 1.62
C GLN A 177 -21.99 -5.49 0.41
N ARG A 178 -21.67 -6.50 -0.41
CA ARG A 178 -20.68 -6.43 -1.50
C ARG A 178 -20.90 -5.24 -2.44
N ASP A 179 -22.14 -4.94 -2.82
CA ASP A 179 -22.45 -3.85 -3.74
C ASP A 179 -22.19 -2.48 -3.12
N LYS A 180 -22.54 -2.30 -1.84
CA LYS A 180 -22.25 -1.05 -1.11
C LYS A 180 -20.76 -0.86 -0.88
N ILE A 181 -20.04 -1.94 -0.55
CA ILE A 181 -18.57 -1.91 -0.43
C ILE A 181 -17.97 -1.51 -1.77
N ARG A 182 -18.38 -2.14 -2.88
CA ARG A 182 -17.90 -1.78 -4.22
C ARG A 182 -18.16 -0.30 -4.54
N ALA A 183 -19.36 0.20 -4.27
CA ALA A 183 -19.69 1.61 -4.47
C ALA A 183 -18.83 2.54 -3.61
N GLU A 184 -18.52 2.16 -2.37
CA GLU A 184 -17.63 2.93 -1.50
C GLU A 184 -16.19 2.99 -2.04
N LEU A 185 -15.67 1.88 -2.55
CA LEU A 185 -14.33 1.82 -3.15
C LEU A 185 -14.20 2.57 -4.47
N GLN A 186 -15.32 2.81 -5.16
CA GLN A 186 -15.39 3.57 -6.42
C GLN A 186 -15.60 5.07 -6.20
N ARG A 187 -15.99 5.50 -4.99
CA ARG A 187 -16.34 6.89 -4.70
C ARG A 187 -15.09 7.77 -4.51
N PRO A 188 -14.78 8.72 -5.41
CA PRO A 188 -13.57 9.56 -5.35
C PRO A 188 -13.33 10.25 -3.99
N GLY A 189 -14.39 10.87 -3.44
CA GLY A 189 -14.32 11.60 -2.17
C GLY A 189 -14.36 10.73 -0.90
N SER A 190 -14.33 9.40 -1.02
CA SER A 190 -14.38 8.53 0.16
C SER A 190 -13.04 8.54 0.92
N LYS A 191 -13.10 8.83 2.22
CA LYS A 191 -11.94 8.69 3.11
C LYS A 191 -11.52 7.23 3.30
N ILE A 192 -12.47 6.29 3.20
CA ILE A 192 -12.18 4.84 3.25
C ILE A 192 -11.39 4.45 2.00
N ARG A 193 -11.84 4.89 0.82
CA ARG A 193 -11.11 4.71 -0.44
C ARG A 193 -9.70 5.29 -0.36
N ALA A 194 -9.57 6.55 0.04
CA ALA A 194 -8.29 7.23 0.23
C ALA A 194 -7.35 6.47 1.17
N TYR A 195 -7.89 5.96 2.28
CA TYR A 195 -7.14 5.10 3.19
C TYR A 195 -6.73 3.77 2.56
N LEU A 196 -7.53 3.15 1.70
CA LEU A 196 -7.18 1.84 1.16
C LEU A 196 -6.13 1.93 0.06
N HIS A 197 -6.21 2.92 -0.83
CA HIS A 197 -5.25 3.04 -1.94
C HIS A 197 -3.99 3.83 -1.60
N GLY A 198 -4.02 4.70 -0.58
CA GLY A 198 -2.86 5.52 -0.24
C GLY A 198 -2.35 6.34 -1.41
N GLU A 199 -1.04 6.35 -1.61
CA GLU A 199 -0.38 7.11 -2.68
C GLU A 199 -0.33 6.35 -4.02
N VAL A 200 -0.87 5.13 -4.10
CA VAL A 200 -0.78 4.29 -5.31
C VAL A 200 -1.36 4.97 -6.56
N PRO A 201 -2.56 5.58 -6.55
CA PRO A 201 -3.08 6.27 -7.73
C PRO A 201 -2.19 7.42 -8.22
N ASP A 202 -1.52 8.13 -7.30
CA ASP A 202 -0.58 9.18 -7.68
C ASP A 202 0.66 8.60 -8.38
N VAL A 203 1.25 7.52 -7.83
CA VAL A 203 2.37 6.85 -8.48
C VAL A 203 1.97 6.32 -9.86
N LEU A 204 0.84 5.63 -9.98
CA LEU A 204 0.35 5.08 -11.25
C LEU A 204 0.20 6.15 -12.35
N THR A 205 -0.27 7.34 -11.98
CA THR A 205 -0.58 8.42 -12.94
C THR A 205 0.56 9.42 -13.13
N SER A 206 1.59 9.40 -12.29
CA SER A 206 2.61 10.45 -12.26
C SER A 206 3.44 10.59 -13.53
N LEU A 207 3.70 9.51 -14.28
CA LEU A 207 4.41 9.62 -15.56
C LEU A 207 3.59 10.36 -16.63
N MET A 208 2.26 10.25 -16.60
CA MET A 208 1.38 11.03 -17.48
C MET A 208 1.39 12.50 -17.08
N LYS A 209 1.34 12.79 -15.77
CA LYS A 209 1.48 14.17 -15.25
C LYS A 209 2.82 14.77 -15.67
N ARG A 210 3.91 13.99 -15.58
CA ARG A 210 5.25 14.41 -16.01
C ARG A 210 5.30 14.73 -17.50
N ALA A 211 4.79 13.86 -18.37
CA ALA A 211 4.76 14.13 -19.81
C ALA A 211 4.00 15.41 -20.17
N LYS A 212 2.90 15.70 -19.47
CA LYS A 212 2.16 16.95 -19.66
C LYS A 212 2.94 18.19 -19.19
N ALA A 213 3.69 18.07 -18.09
CA ALA A 213 4.40 19.19 -17.48
C ALA A 213 5.76 19.48 -18.15
N GLU A 214 6.51 18.44 -18.50
CA GLU A 214 7.90 18.53 -18.99
C GLU A 214 8.00 18.29 -20.51
N GLY A 215 6.91 17.85 -21.15
CA GLY A 215 6.91 17.34 -22.51
C GLY A 215 7.32 15.87 -22.60
N GLY A 216 7.12 15.29 -23.77
CA GLY A 216 7.34 13.86 -24.02
C GLY A 216 6.04 13.06 -24.13
N THR A 217 6.14 11.74 -23.96
CA THR A 217 5.02 10.81 -24.16
C THR A 217 5.06 9.67 -23.15
N VAL A 218 3.94 8.99 -22.97
CA VAL A 218 3.81 7.81 -22.13
C VAL A 218 3.25 6.64 -22.94
N ARG A 219 3.91 5.50 -22.85
CA ARG A 219 3.42 4.22 -23.37
C ARG A 219 2.89 3.39 -22.21
N LEU A 220 1.63 3.02 -22.27
CA LEU A 220 0.94 2.29 -21.21
C LEU A 220 0.56 0.89 -21.70
N ALA A 221 0.78 -0.12 -20.87
CA ALA A 221 0.30 -1.48 -21.10
C ALA A 221 -0.43 -1.99 -19.86
N LEU A 222 -1.73 -2.22 -20.00
CA LEU A 222 -2.64 -2.60 -18.91
C LEU A 222 -3.32 -3.94 -19.17
N TYR A 223 -3.36 -4.75 -18.11
CA TYR A 223 -4.19 -5.94 -18.03
C TYR A 223 -5.67 -5.59 -17.82
N GLU A 224 -5.94 -4.84 -16.75
CA GLU A 224 -7.29 -4.43 -16.37
C GLU A 224 -7.33 -2.92 -16.14
N LEU A 225 -8.41 -2.30 -16.62
CA LEU A 225 -8.80 -0.92 -16.34
C LEU A 225 -10.26 -0.92 -15.86
N GLY A 226 -10.47 -0.43 -14.65
CA GLY A 226 -11.74 -0.56 -13.94
C GLY A 226 -11.91 0.41 -12.78
N ASP A 227 -11.30 1.58 -12.89
CA ASP A 227 -11.41 2.68 -11.92
C ASP A 227 -11.62 3.99 -12.68
N ASP A 228 -12.59 4.79 -12.25
CA ASP A 228 -12.98 6.02 -12.94
C ASP A 228 -11.88 7.08 -12.92
N GLU A 229 -11.22 7.30 -11.78
CA GLU A 229 -10.16 8.30 -11.67
C GLU A 229 -8.93 7.94 -12.51
N LEU A 230 -8.58 6.64 -12.57
CA LEU A 230 -7.47 6.18 -13.40
C LEU A 230 -7.80 6.27 -14.90
N CYS A 231 -9.04 5.99 -15.29
CA CYS A 231 -9.51 6.18 -16.66
C CYS A 231 -9.49 7.67 -17.05
N ASP A 232 -10.01 8.54 -16.18
CA ASP A 232 -10.03 9.98 -16.39
C ASP A 232 -8.60 10.55 -16.50
N ALA A 233 -7.64 10.04 -15.72
CA ALA A 233 -6.24 10.42 -15.84
C ALA A 233 -5.63 10.05 -17.20
N ILE A 234 -6.01 8.91 -17.80
CA ILE A 234 -5.59 8.53 -19.16
C ILE A 234 -6.24 9.48 -20.19
N ILE A 235 -7.53 9.77 -20.04
CA ILE A 235 -8.26 10.67 -20.94
C ILE A 235 -7.68 12.10 -20.90
N ASP A 236 -7.35 12.60 -19.71
CA ASP A 236 -6.70 13.91 -19.52
C ASP A 236 -5.29 13.97 -20.12
N ALA A 237 -4.66 12.82 -20.34
CA ALA A 237 -3.35 12.67 -20.96
C ALA A 237 -3.42 12.19 -22.43
N LYS A 238 -4.60 12.20 -23.08
CA LYS A 238 -4.83 11.63 -24.41
C LYS A 238 -3.85 12.08 -25.50
N ASP A 239 -3.36 13.31 -25.42
CA ASP A 239 -2.45 13.89 -26.43
C ASP A 239 -0.99 13.43 -26.24
N VAL A 240 -0.68 12.76 -25.14
CA VAL A 240 0.67 12.30 -24.79
C VAL A 240 0.73 10.82 -24.42
N VAL A 241 -0.39 10.07 -24.50
CA VAL A 241 -0.45 8.66 -24.07
C VAL A 241 -0.87 7.71 -25.20
N ASP A 242 -0.11 6.63 -25.37
CA ASP A 242 -0.45 5.46 -26.18
C ASP A 242 -0.76 4.28 -25.27
N VAL A 243 -1.93 3.65 -25.42
CA VAL A 243 -2.40 2.58 -24.53
C VAL A 243 -2.52 1.25 -25.27
N ILE A 244 -1.93 0.19 -24.72
CA ILE A 244 -2.27 -1.20 -25.01
C ILE A 244 -3.13 -1.72 -23.85
N LEU A 245 -4.36 -2.12 -24.13
CA LEU A 245 -5.29 -2.65 -23.13
C LEU A 245 -5.71 -4.08 -23.48
N SER A 246 -5.36 -5.02 -22.61
CA SER A 246 -5.79 -6.41 -22.70
C SER A 246 -7.25 -6.61 -22.29
N ASN A 247 -7.75 -7.85 -22.38
CA ASN A 247 -9.10 -8.19 -21.92
C ASN A 247 -9.13 -8.53 -20.43
N SER A 248 -10.24 -8.23 -19.75
CA SER A 248 -10.55 -8.83 -18.45
C SER A 248 -10.90 -10.31 -18.60
N GLY A 249 -10.92 -11.03 -17.48
CA GLY A 249 -11.34 -12.42 -17.43
C GLY A 249 -12.78 -12.64 -17.92
N ARG A 250 -13.11 -13.90 -18.23
CA ARG A 250 -14.47 -14.32 -18.59
C ARG A 250 -15.37 -14.23 -17.36
N ASP A 251 -16.48 -13.53 -17.49
CA ASP A 251 -17.49 -13.45 -16.43
C ASP A 251 -18.11 -14.84 -16.17
N GLU A 252 -18.17 -15.24 -14.91
CA GLU A 252 -18.61 -16.59 -14.55
C GLU A 252 -20.10 -16.83 -14.80
N GLN A 253 -20.94 -15.79 -14.73
CA GLN A 253 -22.39 -15.90 -14.81
C GLN A 253 -22.87 -15.77 -16.26
N THR A 254 -22.51 -14.65 -16.90
CA THR A 254 -22.90 -14.29 -18.26
C THR A 254 -22.06 -15.02 -19.31
N LYS A 255 -20.91 -15.58 -18.91
CA LYS A 255 -19.92 -16.21 -19.81
C LYS A 255 -19.30 -15.27 -20.84
N ALA A 256 -19.58 -13.96 -20.76
CA ALA A 256 -19.04 -12.93 -21.63
C ALA A 256 -17.56 -12.66 -21.29
N TRP A 257 -16.76 -12.35 -22.31
CA TRP A 257 -15.40 -11.85 -22.13
C TRP A 257 -15.39 -10.34 -21.94
N ASP A 258 -14.28 -9.83 -21.39
CA ASP A 258 -13.96 -8.41 -21.27
C ASP A 258 -15.01 -7.52 -20.57
N ALA A 259 -15.92 -8.10 -19.78
CA ALA A 259 -16.99 -7.34 -19.12
C ALA A 259 -16.46 -6.22 -18.20
N GLY A 260 -15.26 -6.42 -17.63
CA GLY A 260 -14.60 -5.43 -16.77
C GLY A 260 -14.01 -4.26 -17.54
N ASN A 261 -13.25 -4.50 -18.61
CA ASN A 261 -12.57 -3.42 -19.33
C ASN A 261 -13.44 -2.78 -20.42
N ALA A 262 -14.41 -3.49 -21.00
CA ALA A 262 -15.18 -3.00 -22.16
C ALA A 262 -15.83 -1.61 -21.95
N PRO A 263 -16.45 -1.29 -20.80
CA PRO A 263 -16.98 0.06 -20.56
C PRO A 263 -15.89 1.14 -20.58
N PHE A 264 -14.72 0.85 -20.01
CA PHE A 264 -13.59 1.79 -19.96
C PHE A 264 -12.88 1.90 -21.31
N ARG A 265 -12.74 0.78 -22.04
CA ARG A 265 -12.26 0.75 -23.44
C ARG A 265 -13.10 1.67 -24.31
N LYS A 266 -14.44 1.59 -24.20
CA LYS A 266 -15.34 2.49 -24.92
C LYS A 266 -15.10 3.96 -24.56
N ARG A 267 -14.98 4.29 -23.27
CA ARG A 267 -14.70 5.67 -22.82
C ARG A 267 -13.39 6.22 -23.39
N LEU A 268 -12.32 5.42 -23.37
CA LEU A 268 -11.03 5.81 -23.97
C LEU A 268 -11.16 6.08 -25.48
N ARG A 269 -11.88 5.23 -26.21
CA ARG A 269 -12.14 5.40 -27.65
C ARG A 269 -12.96 6.65 -27.95
N ASP A 270 -14.06 6.84 -27.23
CA ASP A 270 -14.93 8.01 -27.41
C ASP A 270 -14.18 9.32 -27.14
N ALA A 271 -13.22 9.31 -26.21
CA ALA A 271 -12.37 10.46 -25.88
C ALA A 271 -11.23 10.72 -26.88
N GLY A 272 -10.97 9.78 -27.80
CA GLY A 272 -9.90 9.89 -28.81
C GLY A 272 -8.51 9.46 -28.33
N VAL A 273 -8.41 8.64 -27.27
CA VAL A 273 -7.13 8.08 -26.81
C VAL A 273 -6.59 7.08 -27.84
N VAL A 274 -5.29 7.12 -28.13
CA VAL A 274 -4.62 6.12 -28.99
C VAL A 274 -4.63 4.78 -28.28
N LEU A 275 -5.51 3.88 -28.71
CA LEU A 275 -5.80 2.62 -28.03
C LEU A 275 -5.63 1.41 -28.95
N THR A 276 -4.76 0.50 -28.54
CA THR A 276 -4.55 -0.81 -29.15
C THR A 276 -5.18 -1.90 -28.27
N ASP A 277 -6.08 -2.68 -28.85
CA ASP A 277 -6.68 -3.82 -28.18
C ASP A 277 -5.77 -5.04 -28.27
N ARG A 278 -5.54 -5.69 -27.13
CA ARG A 278 -4.78 -6.95 -27.06
C ARG A 278 -5.62 -8.02 -26.37
N LEU A 279 -6.69 -8.42 -27.05
CA LEU A 279 -7.70 -9.36 -26.53
C LEU A 279 -7.30 -10.81 -26.83
N PHE A 280 -7.11 -11.59 -25.78
CA PHE A 280 -6.85 -13.02 -25.87
C PHE A 280 -8.17 -13.81 -25.93
N ASN A 281 -9.14 -13.41 -25.10
CA ASN A 281 -10.48 -14.03 -24.94
C ASN A 281 -10.45 -15.57 -24.95
N ASN A 282 -9.41 -16.14 -24.35
CA ASN A 282 -9.10 -17.57 -24.25
C ASN A 282 -8.40 -17.83 -22.90
N ASN A 283 -7.74 -18.98 -22.74
CA ASN A 283 -7.08 -19.33 -21.46
C ASN A 283 -5.74 -18.58 -21.20
N HIS A 284 -5.34 -17.65 -22.07
CA HIS A 284 -4.15 -16.80 -21.90
C HIS A 284 -4.55 -15.39 -21.47
N ILE A 285 -3.63 -14.69 -20.77
CA ILE A 285 -3.87 -13.36 -20.24
C ILE A 285 -2.72 -12.40 -20.57
N GLY A 286 -3.05 -11.16 -20.92
CA GLY A 286 -2.08 -10.07 -21.07
C GLY A 286 -1.87 -9.37 -19.73
N HIS A 287 -1.06 -9.95 -18.84
CA HIS A 287 -1.02 -9.55 -17.43
C HIS A 287 -0.16 -8.31 -17.12
N ASN A 288 0.02 -7.40 -18.08
CA ASN A 288 0.92 -6.25 -17.99
C ASN A 288 0.36 -5.12 -17.11
N LYS A 289 1.24 -4.48 -16.33
CA LYS A 289 0.94 -3.31 -15.48
C LYS A 289 2.14 -2.39 -15.51
N PHE A 290 2.35 -1.68 -16.62
CA PHE A 290 3.47 -0.76 -16.70
C PHE A 290 3.20 0.44 -17.60
N ALA A 291 3.96 1.50 -17.36
CA ALA A 291 4.03 2.70 -18.18
C ALA A 291 5.49 3.08 -18.41
N VAL A 292 5.83 3.57 -19.60
CA VAL A 292 7.16 4.08 -19.92
C VAL A 292 7.04 5.55 -20.29
N TYR A 293 7.74 6.41 -19.57
CA TYR A 293 7.90 7.81 -19.95
C TYR A 293 9.07 7.94 -20.92
N ARG A 294 8.81 8.61 -22.05
CA ARG A 294 9.81 9.01 -23.02
C ARG A 294 9.88 10.53 -23.07
N ASP A 295 11.09 11.07 -23.12
CA ASP A 295 11.29 12.52 -23.21
C ASP A 295 10.77 13.11 -24.54
N ALA A 296 10.93 14.42 -24.72
CA ALA A 296 10.50 15.12 -25.93
C ALA A 296 11.26 14.68 -27.20
N GLN A 297 12.43 14.05 -27.05
CA GLN A 297 13.20 13.46 -28.14
C GLN A 297 12.80 12.00 -28.42
N GLY A 298 11.92 11.44 -27.60
CA GLY A 298 11.43 10.06 -27.72
C GLY A 298 12.31 9.02 -27.02
N ASN A 299 13.31 9.43 -26.24
CA ASN A 299 14.16 8.48 -25.51
C ASN A 299 13.46 8.01 -24.23
N PRO A 300 13.42 6.70 -23.93
CA PRO A 300 12.89 6.18 -22.66
C PRO A 300 13.71 6.66 -21.46
N GLN A 301 13.06 7.26 -20.46
CA GLN A 301 13.73 7.83 -19.28
C GLN A 301 13.31 7.17 -17.96
N ALA A 302 12.05 6.77 -17.86
CA ALA A 302 11.51 6.21 -16.62
C ALA A 302 10.44 5.15 -16.89
N VAL A 303 10.30 4.22 -15.95
CA VAL A 303 9.27 3.18 -15.99
C VAL A 303 8.47 3.18 -14.70
N MET A 304 7.15 3.04 -14.83
CA MET A 304 6.23 2.70 -13.76
C MET A 304 5.83 1.24 -13.93
N THR A 305 5.90 0.44 -12.87
CA THR A 305 5.35 -0.92 -12.84
C THR A 305 4.96 -1.33 -11.42
N GLY A 306 4.44 -2.53 -11.23
CA GLY A 306 4.05 -3.06 -9.93
C GLY A 306 3.04 -4.19 -10.05
N SER A 307 2.52 -4.64 -8.92
CA SER A 307 1.49 -5.68 -8.88
C SER A 307 0.06 -5.13 -9.12
N THR A 308 -0.12 -3.81 -9.04
CA THR A 308 -1.44 -3.16 -9.02
C THR A 308 -2.15 -3.23 -10.39
N ASN A 309 -3.31 -3.89 -10.44
CA ASN A 309 -4.28 -3.71 -11.53
C ASN A 309 -4.94 -2.32 -11.41
N TRP A 310 -5.21 -1.66 -12.53
CA TRP A 310 -5.79 -0.31 -12.56
C TRP A 310 -7.32 -0.34 -12.40
N THR A 311 -7.76 -0.97 -11.31
CA THR A 311 -9.17 -1.16 -10.97
C THR A 311 -9.42 -0.74 -9.53
N SER A 312 -10.66 -0.35 -9.18
CA SER A 312 -10.96 0.05 -7.79
C SER A 312 -10.67 -1.06 -6.77
N THR A 313 -10.84 -2.33 -7.17
CA THR A 313 -10.47 -3.49 -6.34
C THR A 313 -8.95 -3.71 -6.30
N GLY A 314 -8.21 -3.42 -7.37
CA GLY A 314 -6.76 -3.50 -7.40
C GLY A 314 -6.11 -2.46 -6.49
N ILE A 315 -6.60 -1.22 -6.49
CA ILE A 315 -6.06 -0.15 -5.64
C ILE A 315 -6.59 -0.18 -4.20
N CYS A 316 -7.78 -0.73 -3.93
CA CYS A 316 -8.36 -0.71 -2.58
C CYS A 316 -8.53 -2.07 -1.90
N GLY A 317 -8.64 -3.16 -2.65
CA GLY A 317 -9.11 -4.46 -2.15
C GLY A 317 -8.05 -5.55 -2.06
N GLN A 318 -6.80 -5.25 -2.40
CA GLN A 318 -5.68 -6.18 -2.43
C GLN A 318 -4.44 -5.54 -1.82
N SER A 319 -3.47 -6.35 -1.37
CA SER A 319 -2.14 -5.87 -0.99
C SER A 319 -1.26 -5.81 -2.25
N ASN A 320 -1.08 -4.60 -2.77
CA ASN A 320 -0.40 -4.33 -4.03
C ASN A 320 0.64 -3.21 -3.85
N ASN A 321 1.53 -3.10 -4.82
CA ASN A 321 2.48 -2.00 -4.93
C ASN A 321 2.42 -1.30 -6.29
N ALA A 322 2.85 -0.05 -6.30
CA ALA A 322 3.23 0.70 -7.48
C ALA A 322 4.66 1.22 -7.28
N PHE A 323 5.44 1.18 -8.35
CA PHE A 323 6.85 1.47 -8.35
C PHE A 323 7.19 2.31 -9.58
N ILE A 324 7.99 3.35 -9.40
CA ILE A 324 8.61 4.11 -10.50
C ILE A 324 10.11 4.09 -10.33
N ARG A 325 10.82 4.06 -11.45
CA ARG A 325 12.27 4.25 -11.48
C ARG A 325 12.69 5.15 -12.62
N ASP A 326 13.45 6.19 -12.29
CA ASP A 326 14.20 7.01 -13.25
C ASP A 326 15.50 6.29 -13.62
N ASP A 327 15.40 5.41 -14.60
CA ASP A 327 16.49 4.57 -15.09
C ASP A 327 16.32 4.31 -16.60
N PRO A 328 17.03 5.06 -17.45
CA PRO A 328 16.89 4.95 -18.90
C PRO A 328 17.14 3.55 -19.44
N ALA A 329 18.10 2.82 -18.87
CA ALA A 329 18.41 1.46 -19.30
C ALA A 329 17.25 0.49 -18.98
N MET A 330 16.62 0.65 -17.82
CA MET A 330 15.41 -0.12 -17.50
C MET A 330 14.24 0.30 -18.39
N ALA A 331 14.05 1.60 -18.59
CA ALA A 331 12.98 2.14 -19.41
C ALA A 331 13.08 1.64 -20.87
N GLU A 332 14.28 1.55 -21.44
CA GLU A 332 14.54 1.04 -22.78
C GLU A 332 14.07 -0.41 -22.96
N VAL A 333 14.31 -1.27 -21.96
CA VAL A 333 13.84 -2.67 -21.99
C VAL A 333 12.30 -2.75 -22.02
N PHE A 334 11.62 -1.94 -21.21
CA PHE A 334 10.17 -1.90 -21.19
C PHE A 334 9.58 -1.26 -22.46
N ASP A 335 10.24 -0.24 -23.02
CA ASP A 335 9.82 0.39 -24.27
C ASP A 335 9.92 -0.58 -25.44
N ALA A 336 11.04 -1.30 -25.56
CA ALA A 336 11.23 -2.33 -26.56
C ALA A 336 10.21 -3.47 -26.40
N TYR A 337 9.85 -3.84 -25.17
CA TYR A 337 8.80 -4.82 -24.92
C TYR A 337 7.42 -4.30 -25.34
N TRP A 338 7.11 -3.02 -25.08
CA TRP A 338 5.87 -2.40 -25.52
C TRP A 338 5.74 -2.40 -27.05
N GLU A 339 6.82 -2.07 -27.77
CA GLU A 339 6.84 -2.11 -29.24
C GLU A 339 6.62 -3.52 -29.77
N ARG A 340 7.26 -4.53 -29.17
CA ARG A 340 7.02 -5.93 -29.52
C ARG A 340 5.56 -6.32 -29.33
N MET A 341 4.92 -5.87 -28.25
CA MET A 341 3.49 -6.13 -28.02
C MET A 341 2.59 -5.43 -29.03
N LYS A 342 2.96 -4.22 -29.47
CA LYS A 342 2.23 -3.47 -30.50
C LYS A 342 2.38 -4.12 -31.88
N ALA A 343 3.57 -4.62 -32.21
CA ALA A 343 3.86 -5.31 -33.46
C ALA A 343 3.27 -6.73 -33.52
N ASP A 344 3.07 -7.38 -32.37
CA ASP A 344 2.47 -8.70 -32.27
C ASP A 344 0.95 -8.64 -32.51
N VAL A 345 0.56 -8.62 -33.79
CA VAL A 345 -0.82 -8.51 -34.25
C VAL A 345 -1.64 -9.71 -33.78
N PHE A 346 -2.55 -9.45 -32.84
CA PHE A 346 -3.56 -10.40 -32.40
C PHE A 346 -4.83 -10.24 -33.23
N PRO A 347 -5.31 -11.28 -33.94
CA PRO A 347 -6.60 -11.21 -34.62
C PRO A 347 -7.70 -10.88 -33.61
N PRO A 348 -8.48 -9.80 -33.83
CA PRO A 348 -9.51 -9.42 -32.89
C PRO A 348 -10.60 -10.51 -32.83
N PRO A 349 -11.20 -10.75 -31.65
CA PRO A 349 -12.41 -11.55 -31.55
C PRO A 349 -13.55 -10.89 -32.35
N ALA A 350 -14.62 -11.64 -32.64
CA ALA A 350 -15.78 -11.13 -33.39
C ALA A 350 -16.44 -9.91 -32.71
N SER A 351 -16.32 -9.81 -31.39
CA SER A 351 -16.62 -8.66 -30.56
C SER A 351 -15.78 -8.75 -29.28
N ASP A 352 -15.64 -7.66 -28.53
CA ASP A 352 -14.90 -7.64 -27.26
C ASP A 352 -15.40 -8.71 -26.27
N SER A 353 -16.69 -9.04 -26.32
CA SER A 353 -17.34 -10.03 -25.46
C SER A 353 -17.29 -11.47 -25.98
N ALA A 354 -16.89 -11.69 -27.23
CA ALA A 354 -16.86 -13.00 -27.87
C ALA A 354 -15.59 -13.77 -27.54
N ALA A 355 -15.66 -15.10 -27.55
CA ALA A 355 -14.47 -15.94 -27.40
C ALA A 355 -13.44 -15.69 -28.52
N GLY A 356 -12.16 -15.67 -28.16
CA GLY A 356 -11.05 -15.59 -29.09
C GLY A 356 -10.85 -16.91 -29.81
N ARG A 357 -10.43 -16.84 -31.08
CA ARG A 357 -10.13 -18.03 -31.92
C ARG A 357 -8.64 -18.23 -32.17
N VAL A 358 -7.80 -17.39 -31.57
CA VAL A 358 -6.36 -17.38 -31.80
C VAL A 358 -5.72 -18.51 -30.99
N ALA A 359 -5.17 -19.50 -31.69
CA ALA A 359 -4.18 -20.41 -31.12
C ALA A 359 -2.84 -19.67 -31.07
N GLN A 360 -2.31 -19.42 -29.87
CA GLN A 360 -0.93 -18.95 -29.75
C GLN A 360 0.01 -20.07 -30.20
N LYS A 361 0.94 -19.74 -31.09
CA LYS A 361 2.04 -20.62 -31.47
C LYS A 361 3.10 -20.65 -30.39
#